data_AF-A0A844D0S2-F1
#
_entry.id   AF-A0A844D0S2-F1
#
_cell.length_a   1.000
_cell.length_b   1.000
_cell.length_c   1.000
_cell.angle_alpha   90.00
_cell.angle_beta   90.00
_cell.angle_gamma   90.00
#
_symmetry.space_group_name_H-M   'P 1'
#
loop_
_entity.id
_entity.type
_entity.pdbx_description
1 polymer ?
#
loop_
_entity_poly.entity_id
_entity_poly.type
_entity_poly.pdbx_seq_one_letter_code
_entity_poly.pdbx_strand_id
1 'polypeptide(L)'
;MTASKSSPSSFTDMVRQSQMMFAMVPTGAPQAEHFWDMQDKMLSDSEVFAKHWFERRHTATRTALETAKDIAETGPSNPAAAVKAITDWQAHSMGRIAEDFREWSNLCARCAAHMGRAELEAGEDGLKQVAKSAGSTKRRKDDIPV
;
A
#
# COMPACT_ATOMS: atom_id res chain seq x y z
N MET A 1 -18.42 -34.23 -46.01
CA MET A 1 -17.09 -33.71 -45.66
C MET A 1 -17.06 -32.22 -45.98
N THR A 2 -17.27 -31.36 -44.97
CA THR A 2 -17.27 -29.90 -45.12
C THR A 2 -15.88 -29.36 -44.85
N ALA A 3 -15.21 -28.85 -45.88
CA ALA A 3 -13.95 -28.13 -45.75
C ALA A 3 -14.22 -26.77 -45.09
N SER A 4 -13.75 -26.60 -43.86
CA SER A 4 -13.75 -25.31 -43.15
C SER A 4 -12.73 -24.39 -43.82
N LYS A 5 -13.22 -23.31 -44.46
CA LYS A 5 -12.39 -22.23 -44.99
C LYS A 5 -11.92 -21.37 -43.80
N SER A 6 -10.67 -21.52 -43.40
CA SER A 6 -10.01 -20.58 -42.49
C SER A 6 -9.90 -19.22 -43.19
N SER A 7 -10.61 -18.23 -42.64
CA SER A 7 -10.63 -16.87 -43.21
C SER A 7 -9.33 -16.11 -42.91
N PRO A 8 -8.83 -15.29 -43.86
CA PRO A 8 -7.60 -14.49 -43.71
C PRO A 8 -7.67 -13.40 -42.61
N SER A 9 -8.84 -13.20 -42.00
CA SER A 9 -9.04 -12.27 -40.88
C SER A 9 -8.28 -12.69 -39.62
N SER A 10 -8.12 -13.99 -39.35
CA SER A 10 -7.55 -14.47 -38.08
C SER A 10 -6.09 -14.03 -37.87
N PHE A 11 -5.26 -14.08 -38.92
CA PHE A 11 -3.85 -13.67 -38.82
C PHE A 11 -3.72 -12.14 -38.74
N THR A 12 -4.47 -11.40 -39.55
CA THR A 12 -4.45 -9.92 -39.53
C THR A 12 -5.00 -9.37 -38.22
N ASP A 13 -6.03 -9.99 -37.66
CA ASP A 13 -6.60 -9.63 -36.36
C ASP A 13 -5.62 -9.95 -35.23
N MET A 14 -4.91 -11.08 -35.31
CA MET A 14 -3.86 -11.44 -34.35
C MET A 14 -2.64 -10.51 -34.43
N VAL A 15 -2.28 -10.06 -35.64
CA VAL A 15 -1.23 -9.04 -35.84
C VAL A 15 -1.68 -7.68 -35.30
N ARG A 16 -2.92 -7.28 -35.54
CA ARG A 16 -3.47 -6.03 -35.01
C ARG A 16 -3.61 -6.06 -33.49
N GLN A 17 -4.09 -7.16 -32.92
CA GLN A 17 -4.21 -7.37 -31.48
C GLN A 17 -2.83 -7.39 -30.81
N SER A 18 -1.85 -8.06 -31.40
CA SER A 18 -0.47 -8.04 -30.87
C SER A 18 0.16 -6.66 -30.98
N GLN A 19 -0.06 -5.92 -32.08
CA GLN A 19 0.37 -4.52 -32.21
C GLN A 19 -0.30 -3.61 -31.17
N MET A 20 -1.58 -3.80 -30.87
CA MET A 20 -2.28 -3.06 -29.81
C MET A 20 -1.73 -3.40 -28.42
N MET A 21 -1.46 -4.68 -28.14
CA MET A 21 -0.83 -5.11 -26.89
C MET A 21 0.56 -4.51 -26.74
N PHE A 22 1.41 -4.58 -27.77
CA PHE A 22 2.75 -3.99 -27.77
C PHE A 22 2.71 -2.46 -27.70
N ALA A 23 1.70 -1.81 -28.27
CA ALA A 23 1.49 -0.36 -28.12
C ALA A 23 1.05 0.04 -26.70
N MET A 24 0.47 -0.90 -25.93
CA MET A 24 0.12 -0.69 -24.52
C MET A 24 1.26 -1.03 -23.53
N VAL A 25 2.33 -1.70 -23.98
CA VAL A 25 3.50 -1.98 -23.12
C VAL A 25 4.23 -0.70 -22.67
N PRO A 26 4.50 0.29 -23.56
CA PRO A 26 5.10 1.57 -23.15
C PRO A 26 4.23 2.37 -22.18
N THR A 27 2.91 2.24 -22.27
CA THR A 27 1.97 2.92 -21.36
C THR A 27 1.85 2.22 -20.01
N GLY A 28 2.18 0.92 -19.91
CA GLY A 28 2.15 0.17 -18.65
C GLY A 28 3.45 0.26 -17.82
N ALA A 29 4.59 0.56 -18.44
CA ALA A 29 5.88 0.58 -17.74
C ALA A 29 5.99 1.68 -16.64
N PRO A 30 5.59 2.94 -16.87
CA PRO A 30 5.59 3.97 -15.81
C PRO A 30 4.59 3.64 -14.70
N GLN A 31 3.45 3.03 -15.06
CA GLN A 31 2.44 2.61 -14.09
C GLN A 31 2.97 1.50 -13.18
N ALA A 32 3.84 0.61 -13.69
CA ALA A 32 4.50 -0.41 -12.89
C ALA A 32 5.54 0.19 -11.93
N GLU A 33 6.32 1.18 -12.35
CA GLU A 33 7.32 1.85 -11.50
C GLU A 33 6.65 2.55 -10.31
N HIS A 34 5.65 3.39 -10.58
CA HIS A 34 4.86 4.08 -9.54
C HIS A 34 4.14 3.09 -8.62
N PHE A 35 3.65 1.97 -9.15
CA PHE A 35 3.04 0.91 -8.34
C PHE A 35 4.04 0.25 -7.38
N TRP A 36 5.23 -0.12 -7.85
CA TRP A 36 6.22 -0.78 -7.00
C TRP A 36 6.81 0.18 -5.96
N ASP A 37 7.06 1.43 -6.32
CA ASP A 37 7.50 2.47 -5.38
C ASP A 37 6.43 2.77 -4.31
N MET A 38 5.15 2.83 -4.69
CA MET A 38 4.04 2.91 -3.73
C MET A 38 4.03 1.72 -2.76
N GLN A 39 4.15 0.50 -3.28
CA GLN A 39 4.18 -0.72 -2.47
C GLN A 39 5.35 -0.70 -1.47
N ASP A 40 6.54 -0.27 -1.90
CA ASP A 40 7.72 -0.15 -1.03
C ASP A 40 7.50 0.87 0.11
N LYS A 41 6.95 2.05 -0.22
CA LYS A 41 6.60 3.07 0.78
C LYS A 41 5.56 2.57 1.80
N MET A 42 4.54 1.85 1.34
CA MET A 42 3.54 1.24 2.23
C MET A 42 4.14 0.17 3.14
N LEU A 43 5.09 -0.63 2.64
CA LEU A 43 5.80 -1.63 3.42
C LEU A 43 6.68 -0.97 4.49
N SER A 44 7.43 0.09 4.13
CA SER A 44 8.22 0.88 5.09
C SER A 44 7.35 1.46 6.21
N ASP A 45 6.22 2.08 5.85
CA ASP A 45 5.28 2.63 6.84
C ASP A 45 4.70 1.54 7.75
N SER A 46 4.42 0.36 7.20
CA SER A 46 3.92 -0.79 7.95
C SER A 46 4.96 -1.36 8.90
N GLU A 47 6.24 -1.40 8.50
CA GLU A 47 7.34 -1.85 9.35
C GLU A 47 7.51 -0.94 10.57
N VAL A 48 7.45 0.39 10.37
CA VAL A 48 7.51 1.36 11.47
C VAL A 48 6.35 1.17 12.43
N PHE A 49 5.12 1.05 11.92
CA PHE A 49 3.95 0.76 12.74
C PHE A 49 4.10 -0.53 13.54
N ALA A 50 4.55 -1.62 12.89
CA ALA A 50 4.71 -2.91 13.54
C ALA A 50 5.71 -2.85 14.69
N LYS A 51 6.86 -2.18 14.50
CA LYS A 51 7.88 -1.98 15.54
C LYS A 51 7.27 -1.31 16.77
N HIS A 52 6.60 -0.18 16.60
CA HIS A 52 5.98 0.55 17.72
C HIS A 52 4.88 -0.26 18.41
N TRP A 53 4.06 -0.97 17.63
CA TRP A 53 3.03 -1.84 18.18
C TRP A 53 3.61 -2.95 19.06
N PHE A 54 4.67 -3.62 18.59
CA PHE A 54 5.36 -4.65 19.38
C PHE A 54 5.97 -4.09 20.66
N GLU A 55 6.60 -2.91 20.61
CA GLU A 55 7.16 -2.25 21.79
C GLU A 55 6.08 -1.96 22.85
N ARG A 56 4.92 -1.46 22.43
CA ARG A 56 3.78 -1.22 23.32
C ARG A 56 3.19 -2.52 23.88
N ARG A 57 3.14 -3.60 23.09
CA ARG A 57 2.70 -4.92 23.58
C ARG A 57 3.66 -5.52 24.59
N HIS A 58 4.95 -5.43 24.36
CA HIS A 58 5.94 -5.87 25.34
C HIS A 58 5.82 -5.09 26.65
N THR A 59 5.63 -3.77 26.57
CA THR A 59 5.42 -2.92 27.75
C THR A 59 4.15 -3.32 28.51
N ALA A 60 3.04 -3.55 27.79
CA ALA A 60 1.79 -3.98 28.39
C ALA A 60 1.93 -5.32 29.13
N THR A 61 2.60 -6.30 28.51
CA THR A 61 2.80 -7.63 29.11
C THR A 61 3.72 -7.58 30.33
N ARG A 62 4.81 -6.80 30.29
CA ARG A 62 5.73 -6.64 31.43
C ARG A 62 5.02 -6.01 32.62
N THR A 63 4.31 -4.91 32.39
CA THR A 63 3.55 -4.22 33.46
C THR A 63 2.41 -5.07 34.01
N ALA A 64 1.79 -5.92 33.19
CA ALA A 64 0.79 -6.89 33.65
C ALA A 64 1.42 -7.93 34.60
N LEU A 65 2.60 -8.45 34.24
CA LEU A 65 3.34 -9.39 35.07
C LEU A 65 3.79 -8.76 36.40
N GLU A 66 4.28 -7.52 36.38
CA GLU A 66 4.64 -6.77 37.58
C GLU A 66 3.43 -6.58 38.49
N THR A 67 2.29 -6.17 37.93
CA THR A 67 1.03 -6.00 38.66
C THR A 67 0.57 -7.33 39.28
N ALA A 68 0.66 -8.44 38.54
CA ALA A 68 0.29 -9.75 39.05
C ALA A 68 1.18 -10.19 40.24
N LYS A 69 2.48 -9.89 40.20
CA LYS A 69 3.40 -10.16 41.31
C LYS A 69 3.07 -9.31 42.54
N ASP A 70 2.84 -8.01 42.34
CA ASP A 70 2.46 -7.09 43.43
C ASP A 70 1.16 -7.54 44.12
N ILE A 71 0.15 -7.95 43.34
CA ILE A 71 -1.09 -8.52 43.88
C ILE A 71 -0.83 -9.82 44.65
N ALA A 72 0.03 -10.70 44.16
CA ALA A 72 0.34 -11.95 44.86
C ALA A 72 1.04 -11.71 46.21
N GLU A 73 1.89 -10.69 46.28
CA GLU A 73 2.65 -10.33 47.49
C GLU A 73 1.80 -9.54 48.50
N THR A 74 1.01 -8.57 48.03
CA THR A 74 0.27 -7.62 48.90
C THR A 74 -1.20 -7.95 49.06
N GLY A 75 -1.80 -8.68 48.12
CA GLY A 75 -3.23 -8.97 48.09
C GLY A 75 -3.77 -9.73 49.30
N PRO A 76 -3.08 -10.75 49.85
CA PRO A 76 -3.56 -11.47 51.03
C PRO A 76 -3.70 -10.59 52.27
N SER A 77 -2.87 -9.55 52.42
CA SER A 77 -2.87 -8.64 53.56
C SER A 77 -3.63 -7.34 53.30
N ASN A 78 -3.80 -6.95 52.04
CA ASN A 78 -4.50 -5.72 51.64
C ASN A 78 -5.28 -5.89 50.31
N PRO A 79 -6.50 -6.41 50.34
CA PRO A 79 -7.33 -6.59 49.15
C PRO A 79 -7.65 -5.28 48.40
N ALA A 80 -7.75 -4.15 49.11
CA ALA A 80 -8.02 -2.85 48.49
C ALA A 80 -6.81 -2.38 47.65
N ALA A 81 -5.59 -2.64 48.10
CA ALA A 81 -4.38 -2.36 47.34
C ALA A 81 -4.31 -3.21 46.06
N ALA A 82 -4.67 -4.49 46.14
CA ALA A 82 -4.73 -5.36 44.96
C ALA A 82 -5.74 -4.85 43.90
N VAL A 83 -6.93 -4.43 44.32
CA VAL A 83 -7.91 -3.82 43.41
C VAL A 83 -7.36 -2.55 42.76
N LYS A 84 -6.70 -1.69 43.55
CA LYS A 84 -6.09 -0.47 43.02
C LYS A 84 -5.01 -0.79 41.97
N ALA A 85 -4.15 -1.77 42.23
CA ALA A 85 -3.11 -2.18 41.28
C ALA A 85 -3.69 -2.63 39.93
N ILE A 86 -4.80 -3.38 39.94
CA ILE A 86 -5.52 -3.77 38.73
C ILE A 86 -6.07 -2.53 38.00
N THR A 87 -6.73 -1.62 38.71
CA THR A 87 -7.31 -0.41 38.12
C THR A 87 -6.24 0.48 37.51
N ASP A 88 -5.12 0.68 38.21
CA ASP A 88 -3.99 1.46 37.71
C ASP A 88 -3.43 0.82 36.43
N TRP A 89 -3.22 -0.50 36.42
CA TRP A 89 -2.75 -1.21 35.22
C TRP A 89 -3.73 -1.06 34.04
N GLN A 90 -5.03 -1.19 34.30
CA GLN A 90 -6.08 -1.03 33.28
C GLN A 90 -6.07 0.38 32.68
N ALA A 91 -5.95 1.43 33.50
CA ALA A 91 -5.90 2.81 33.03
C ALA A 91 -4.73 3.05 32.07
N HIS A 92 -3.53 2.55 32.41
CA HIS A 92 -2.38 2.63 31.52
C HIS A 92 -2.55 1.78 30.25
N SER A 93 -3.25 0.64 30.34
CA SER A 93 -3.57 -0.20 29.16
C SER A 93 -4.47 0.52 28.17
N MET A 94 -5.45 1.28 28.64
CA MET A 94 -6.32 2.08 27.77
C MET A 94 -5.54 3.16 27.01
N GLY A 95 -4.57 3.82 27.66
CA GLY A 95 -3.69 4.77 26.98
C GLY A 95 -2.90 4.13 25.83
N ARG A 96 -2.35 2.93 26.05
CA ARG A 96 -1.64 2.18 25.00
C ARG A 96 -2.55 1.76 23.84
N ILE A 97 -3.79 1.35 24.13
CA ILE A 97 -4.78 0.97 23.09
C ILE A 97 -5.19 2.19 22.26
N ALA A 98 -5.44 3.33 22.90
CA ALA A 98 -5.75 4.57 22.20
C ALA A 98 -4.60 4.98 21.26
N GLU A 99 -3.36 4.81 21.72
CA GLU A 99 -2.17 5.06 20.92
C GLU A 99 -2.03 4.09 19.74
N ASP A 100 -2.33 2.79 19.95
CA ASP A 100 -2.39 1.80 18.87
C ASP A 100 -3.40 2.21 17.79
N PHE A 101 -4.59 2.64 18.20
CA PHE A 101 -5.63 3.07 17.27
C PHE A 101 -5.24 4.33 16.47
N ARG A 102 -4.60 5.29 17.16
CA ARG A 102 -4.09 6.52 16.54
C ARG A 102 -3.05 6.20 15.48
N GLU A 103 -2.05 5.40 15.81
CA GLU A 103 -1.00 5.02 14.86
C GLU A 103 -1.53 4.18 13.69
N TRP A 104 -2.45 3.25 13.96
CA TRP A 104 -3.12 2.46 12.91
C TRP A 104 -3.88 3.37 11.94
N SER A 105 -4.66 4.31 12.46
CA SER A 105 -5.40 5.28 11.63
C SER A 105 -4.45 6.14 10.78
N ASN A 106 -3.32 6.56 11.36
CA ASN A 106 -2.28 7.29 10.64
C ASN A 106 -1.63 6.44 9.54
N LEU A 107 -1.35 5.15 9.79
CA LEU A 107 -0.85 4.22 8.78
C LEU A 107 -1.84 4.11 7.61
N CYS A 108 -3.13 3.88 7.89
CA CYS A 108 -4.16 3.81 6.85
C CYS A 108 -4.20 5.10 6.00
N ALA A 109 -4.15 6.27 6.64
CA ALA A 109 -4.13 7.55 5.95
C ALA A 109 -2.89 7.71 5.06
N ARG A 110 -1.70 7.32 5.54
CA ARG A 110 -0.46 7.37 4.74
C ARG A 110 -0.52 6.42 3.55
N CYS A 111 -0.99 5.18 3.74
CA CYS A 111 -1.18 4.22 2.66
C CYS A 111 -2.15 4.75 1.59
N ALA A 112 -3.29 5.31 2.00
CA ALA A 112 -4.24 5.93 1.06
C ALA A 112 -3.59 7.10 0.30
N ALA A 113 -2.77 7.90 0.98
CA ALA A 113 -2.06 9.01 0.35
C ALA A 113 -0.98 8.54 -0.65
N HIS A 114 -0.28 7.43 -0.37
CA HIS A 114 0.67 6.83 -1.32
C HIS A 114 -0.05 6.33 -2.57
N MET A 115 -1.19 5.66 -2.40
CA MET A 115 -2.01 5.20 -3.52
C MET A 115 -2.50 6.35 -4.39
N GLY A 116 -3.08 7.39 -3.79
CA GLY A 116 -3.55 8.56 -4.53
C GLY A 116 -2.43 9.31 -5.27
N ARG A 117 -1.23 9.38 -4.69
CA ARG A 117 -0.06 9.96 -5.36
C ARG A 117 0.40 9.11 -6.54
N ALA A 118 0.51 7.81 -6.37
CA ALA A 118 0.95 6.90 -7.43
C ALA A 118 0.00 6.92 -8.65
N GLU A 119 -1.31 6.99 -8.40
CA GLU A 119 -2.31 7.14 -9.47
C GLU A 119 -2.17 8.48 -10.21
N LEU A 120 -1.96 9.57 -9.47
CA LEU A 120 -1.80 10.90 -10.05
C LEU A 120 -0.51 11.00 -10.88
N GLU A 121 0.61 10.54 -10.35
CA GLU A 121 1.92 10.53 -11.02
C GLU A 121 1.91 9.64 -12.27
N ALA A 122 1.30 8.44 -12.18
CA ALA A 122 1.11 7.57 -13.34
C ALA A 122 0.22 8.22 -14.42
N GLY A 123 -0.84 8.92 -14.02
CA GLY A 123 -1.72 9.65 -14.93
C GLY A 123 -1.00 10.80 -15.65
N GLU A 124 -0.22 11.59 -14.92
CA GLU A 124 0.59 12.67 -15.50
C GLU A 124 1.61 12.15 -16.52
N ASP A 125 2.30 11.06 -16.19
CA ASP A 125 3.31 10.49 -17.07
C ASP A 125 2.70 9.84 -18.31
N GLY A 126 1.53 9.20 -18.17
CA GLY A 126 0.71 8.74 -19.28
C GLY A 126 0.34 9.89 -20.23
N LEU A 127 -0.15 11.01 -19.70
CA LEU A 127 -0.48 12.20 -20.48
C LEU A 127 0.75 12.79 -21.19
N LYS A 128 1.89 12.88 -20.50
CA LYS A 128 3.16 13.35 -21.09
C LYS A 128 3.61 12.44 -22.24
N GLN A 129 3.46 11.13 -22.12
CA GLN A 129 3.79 10.19 -23.20
C GLN A 129 2.88 10.36 -24.41
N VAL A 130 1.57 10.51 -24.20
CA VAL A 130 0.60 10.79 -25.29
C VAL A 130 0.92 12.11 -26.00
N ALA A 131 1.26 13.16 -25.25
CA ALA A 131 1.66 14.43 -25.84
C ALA A 131 2.94 14.31 -26.70
N LYS A 132 3.95 13.56 -26.22
CA LYS A 132 5.19 13.31 -26.96
C LYS A 132 4.97 12.51 -28.24
N SER A 133 4.11 11.50 -28.23
CA SER A 133 3.80 10.68 -29.42
C SER A 133 2.97 11.44 -30.47
N ALA A 134 2.05 12.31 -30.04
CA ALA A 134 1.31 13.21 -30.92
C ALA A 134 2.22 14.24 -31.62
N GLY A 135 3.21 14.79 -30.91
CA GLY A 135 4.19 15.74 -31.48
C GLY A 135 5.13 15.11 -32.52
N SER A 136 5.50 13.84 -32.35
CA SER A 136 6.37 13.10 -33.29
C SER A 136 5.67 12.84 -34.64
N THR A 137 4.35 12.61 -34.61
CA THR A 137 3.55 12.31 -35.80
C THR A 137 3.43 13.52 -36.73
N LYS A 138 3.44 14.75 -36.18
CA LYS A 138 3.32 15.99 -36.96
C LYS A 138 4.57 16.27 -37.82
N ARG A 139 5.77 15.89 -37.36
CA ARG A 139 7.02 16.09 -38.13
C ARG A 139 7.16 15.21 -39.37
N ARG A 140 6.44 14.08 -39.45
CA ARG A 140 6.59 13.13 -40.56
C ARG A 140 5.78 13.49 -41.81
N LYS A 141 4.86 14.46 -41.73
CA LYS A 141 4.00 14.87 -42.85
C LYS A 141 4.62 15.97 -43.73
N ASP A 142 5.69 16.61 -43.24
CA ASP A 142 6.35 17.73 -43.92
C ASP A 142 7.57 17.29 -44.77
N ASP A 143 7.93 16.00 -44.77
CA ASP A 143 9.09 15.43 -45.47
C ASP A 143 8.74 14.66 -46.77
N ILE A 144 7.64 14.99 -47.46
CA ILE A 144 7.40 14.46 -48.82
C ILE A 144 8.03 15.43 -49.83
N PRO A 145 9.14 15.07 -50.52
CA PRO A 145 9.69 15.89 -51.59
C PRO A 145 8.78 15.78 -52.82
N VAL A 146 8.45 16.92 -53.42
CA VAL A 146 7.82 17.03 -54.75
C VAL A 146 8.83 16.72 -55.84
#